data_AF-A0A7C3QKQ0-F1
#
_entry.id   AF-A0A7C3QKQ0-F1
#
_cell.length_a   1.000
_cell.length_b   1.000
_cell.length_c   1.000
_cell.angle_alpha   90.00
_cell.angle_beta   90.00
_cell.angle_gamma   90.00
#
_symmetry.space_group_name_H-M   'P 1'
#
loop_
_entity.id
_entity.type
_entity.pdbx_description
1 polymer ?
#
loop_
_entity_poly.entity_id
_entity_poly.type
_entity_poly.pdbx_seq_one_letter_code
_entity_poly.pdbx_strand_id
1 'polypeptide(L)'
;GLTSPMLDPVFRLRPLGSLIRLLTHPLVGAPVFIVNMWFWHVPAIYDIAVTNASVHYVMHISFLASGLMFWWTLAGPVRGLHPLGTGWRLFYIFFTGFPMMILAFALVATPSVLYDYYEQQPRLWGISAQTDQQIGGALMGTLGELTMFIPFTLLFMRLTSEEEERADQAIEQPPPSVPRNGATPEDARARSERHV
;
A
#
# COMPACT_ATOMS: atom_id res chain seq x y z
N GLY A 1 13.44 -17.93 5.60
CA GLY A 1 13.97 -16.64 5.10
C GLY A 1 14.91 -16.94 3.95
N LEU A 2 14.54 -16.55 2.73
CA LEU A 2 15.36 -16.78 1.55
C LEU A 2 16.59 -15.88 1.62
N THR A 3 17.78 -16.47 1.65
CA THR A 3 19.06 -15.78 1.81
C THR A 3 19.42 -14.98 0.55
N SER A 4 19.97 -13.78 0.76
CA SER A 4 20.42 -12.84 -0.28
C SER A 4 21.27 -13.37 -1.45
N PRO A 5 22.06 -14.46 -1.35
CA PRO A 5 22.91 -14.88 -2.47
C PRO A 5 22.17 -15.38 -3.71
N MET A 6 20.90 -15.80 -3.59
CA MET A 6 20.14 -16.37 -4.72
C MET A 6 19.51 -15.33 -5.65
N LEU A 7 19.36 -14.07 -5.22
CA LEU A 7 18.76 -13.02 -6.05
C LEU A 7 19.79 -12.26 -6.90
N ASP A 8 21.08 -12.38 -6.59
CA ASP A 8 22.18 -11.73 -7.31
C ASP A 8 22.28 -12.04 -8.83
N PRO A 9 21.91 -13.24 -9.34
CA PRO A 9 21.97 -13.49 -10.78
C PRO A 9 20.92 -12.71 -11.57
N VAL A 10 19.73 -12.48 -11.00
CA VAL A 10 18.59 -11.84 -11.69
C VAL A 10 18.82 -10.34 -11.88
N PHE A 11 19.57 -9.70 -10.99
CA PHE A 11 19.91 -8.27 -11.09
C PHE A 11 21.11 -7.95 -12.00
N ARG A 12 21.77 -8.95 -12.60
CA ARG A 12 22.90 -8.73 -13.52
C ARG A 12 22.51 -8.12 -14.87
N LEU A 13 21.24 -8.21 -15.29
CA LEU A 13 20.74 -7.52 -16.47
C LEU A 13 20.25 -6.11 -16.06
N ARG A 14 21.05 -5.09 -16.36
CA ARG A 14 20.74 -3.66 -16.08
C ARG A 14 19.31 -3.23 -16.43
N PRO A 15 18.71 -3.57 -17.60
CA PRO A 15 17.34 -3.16 -17.89
C PRO A 15 16.31 -3.88 -17.00
N LEU A 16 16.54 -5.16 -16.67
CA LEU A 16 15.67 -5.94 -15.81
C LEU A 16 15.68 -5.42 -14.37
N GLY A 17 16.86 -5.05 -13.86
CA GLY A 17 17.00 -4.42 -12.55
C GLY A 17 16.30 -3.07 -12.44
N SER A 18 16.40 -2.23 -13.48
CA SER A 18 15.69 -0.95 -13.54
C SER A 18 14.17 -1.10 -13.64
N LEU A 19 13.69 -2.06 -14.45
CA LEU A 19 12.27 -2.35 -14.58
C LEU A 19 11.69 -2.86 -13.25
N ILE A 20 12.39 -3.79 -12.59
CA ILE A 20 11.99 -4.27 -11.26
C ILE A 20 11.92 -3.10 -10.28
N ARG A 21 12.95 -2.25 -10.21
CA ARG A 21 12.95 -1.07 -9.32
C ARG A 21 11.74 -0.16 -9.56
N LEU A 22 11.44 0.14 -10.82
CA LEU A 22 10.29 0.97 -11.19
C LEU A 22 8.95 0.32 -10.79
N LEU A 23 8.78 -0.97 -11.11
CA LEU A 23 7.54 -1.71 -10.80
C LEU A 23 7.37 -1.93 -9.29
N THR A 24 8.45 -1.94 -8.53
CA THR A 24 8.43 -2.04 -7.07
C THR A 24 8.42 -0.69 -6.36
N HIS A 25 8.31 0.42 -7.11
CA HIS A 25 8.30 1.75 -6.53
C HIS A 25 6.91 2.06 -5.93
N PRO A 26 6.83 2.60 -4.70
CA PRO A 26 5.54 2.87 -4.04
C PRO A 26 4.64 3.82 -4.82
N LEU A 27 5.21 4.84 -5.46
CA LEU A 27 4.43 5.75 -6.30
C LEU A 27 3.88 5.12 -7.60
N VAL A 28 4.23 3.87 -7.90
CA VAL A 28 3.76 3.14 -9.09
C VAL A 28 2.79 2.03 -8.68
N GLY A 29 3.12 1.23 -7.67
CA GLY A 29 2.35 0.05 -7.27
C GLY A 29 0.87 0.35 -6.95
N ALA A 30 0.61 1.27 -6.03
CA ALA A 30 -0.75 1.59 -5.60
C ALA A 30 -1.58 2.25 -6.72
N PRO A 31 -1.09 3.30 -7.42
CA PRO A 31 -1.85 3.88 -8.53
C PRO A 31 -2.17 2.88 -9.64
N VAL A 32 -1.24 2.01 -10.01
CA VAL A 32 -1.48 0.96 -11.02
C VAL A 32 -2.56 -0.01 -10.54
N PHE A 33 -2.53 -0.43 -9.28
CA PHE A 33 -3.56 -1.30 -8.70
C PHE A 33 -4.94 -0.65 -8.70
N ILE A 34 -5.04 0.60 -8.23
CA ILE A 34 -6.30 1.37 -8.19
C ILE A 34 -6.86 1.54 -9.61
N VAL A 35 -6.05 2.04 -10.55
CA VAL A 35 -6.49 2.28 -11.93
C VAL A 35 -6.93 0.99 -12.59
N ASN A 36 -6.17 -0.10 -12.41
CA ASN A 36 -6.53 -1.40 -12.98
C ASN A 36 -7.86 -1.92 -12.42
N MET A 37 -8.08 -1.81 -11.11
CA MET A 37 -9.35 -2.19 -10.49
C MET A 37 -10.52 -1.40 -11.04
N TRP A 38 -10.40 -0.07 -11.11
CA TRP A 38 -11.46 0.78 -11.65
C TRP A 38 -11.72 0.54 -13.14
N PHE A 39 -10.67 0.35 -13.93
CA PHE A 39 -10.76 0.12 -15.37
C PHE A 39 -11.66 -1.09 -15.71
N TRP A 40 -11.45 -2.22 -15.05
CA TRP A 40 -12.21 -3.44 -15.31
C TRP A 40 -13.65 -3.40 -14.78
N HIS A 41 -13.99 -2.44 -13.92
CA HIS A 41 -15.34 -2.24 -13.39
C HIS A 41 -16.11 -1.13 -14.11
N VAL A 42 -15.55 -0.55 -15.18
CA VAL A 42 -16.34 0.26 -16.11
C VAL A 42 -17.32 -0.67 -16.84
N PRO A 43 -18.64 -0.41 -16.83
CA PRO A 43 -19.66 -1.29 -17.40
C PRO A 43 -19.33 -1.89 -18.76
N ALA A 44 -19.05 -1.03 -19.74
CA ALA A 44 -18.73 -1.46 -21.11
C ALA A 44 -17.48 -2.35 -21.19
N ILE A 45 -16.48 -2.13 -20.33
CA ILE A 45 -15.24 -2.91 -20.31
C ILE A 45 -15.49 -4.26 -19.64
N TYR A 46 -16.23 -4.25 -18.53
CA TYR A 46 -16.62 -5.47 -17.82
C TYR A 46 -17.43 -6.39 -18.73
N ASP A 47 -18.44 -5.88 -19.42
CA ASP A 47 -19.30 -6.68 -20.32
C ASP A 47 -18.48 -7.34 -21.45
N ILE A 48 -17.51 -6.63 -22.05
CA ILE A 48 -16.58 -7.21 -23.02
C ILE A 48 -15.75 -8.33 -22.36
N ALA A 49 -15.28 -8.09 -21.14
CA ALA A 49 -14.40 -9.01 -20.44
C ALA A 49 -15.11 -10.29 -19.98
N VAL A 50 -16.40 -10.25 -19.65
CA VAL A 50 -17.17 -11.45 -19.27
C VAL A 50 -17.73 -12.22 -20.46
N THR A 51 -17.91 -11.56 -21.61
CA THR A 51 -18.37 -12.22 -22.85
C THR A 51 -17.24 -12.80 -23.70
N ASN A 52 -16.00 -12.33 -23.53
CA ASN A 52 -14.83 -12.81 -24.26
C ASN A 52 -13.80 -13.47 -23.32
N ALA A 53 -13.59 -14.79 -23.48
CA ALA A 53 -12.69 -15.56 -22.64
C ALA A 53 -11.23 -15.04 -22.63
N SER A 54 -10.71 -14.58 -23.77
CA SER A 54 -9.34 -14.05 -23.84
C SER A 54 -9.21 -12.74 -23.06
N VAL A 55 -10.18 -11.84 -23.19
CA VAL A 55 -10.22 -10.58 -22.43
C VAL A 55 -10.41 -10.89 -20.93
N HIS A 56 -11.23 -11.89 -20.60
CA HIS A 56 -11.40 -12.37 -19.23
C HIS A 56 -10.07 -12.81 -18.60
N TYR A 57 -9.25 -13.56 -19.33
CA TYR A 57 -7.92 -13.95 -18.82
C TYR A 57 -6.99 -12.76 -18.65
N VAL A 58 -7.00 -11.81 -19.58
CA VAL A 58 -6.21 -10.57 -19.46
C VAL A 58 -6.60 -9.78 -18.21
N MET A 59 -7.90 -9.69 -17.92
CA MET A 59 -8.42 -9.08 -16.70
C MET A 59 -7.82 -9.74 -15.45
N HIS A 60 -7.94 -11.06 -15.30
CA HIS A 60 -7.37 -11.79 -14.15
C HIS A 60 -5.85 -11.67 -14.04
N ILE A 61 -5.13 -11.78 -15.16
CA ILE A 61 -3.67 -11.62 -15.17
C ILE A 61 -3.28 -10.21 -14.73
N SER A 62 -4.01 -9.19 -15.17
CA SER A 62 -3.74 -7.81 -14.77
C SER A 62 -4.02 -7.57 -13.28
N PHE A 63 -5.09 -8.15 -12.73
CA PHE A 63 -5.38 -8.11 -11.29
C PHE A 63 -4.27 -8.75 -10.47
N LEU A 64 -3.81 -9.94 -10.90
CA LEU A 64 -2.71 -10.63 -10.23
C LEU A 64 -1.41 -9.82 -10.32
N ALA A 65 -1.06 -9.31 -11.49
CA ALA A 65 0.18 -8.55 -11.70
C ALA A 65 0.19 -7.25 -10.88
N SER A 66 -0.88 -6.46 -10.95
CA SER A 66 -1.01 -5.21 -10.21
C SER A 66 -1.09 -5.43 -8.69
N GLY A 67 -1.79 -6.49 -8.26
CA GLY A 67 -1.82 -6.90 -6.86
C GLY A 67 -0.43 -7.29 -6.35
N LEU A 68 0.32 -8.10 -7.10
CA LEU A 68 1.69 -8.46 -6.74
C LEU A 68 2.59 -7.23 -6.63
N MET A 69 2.48 -6.26 -7.54
CA MET A 69 3.23 -5.00 -7.45
C MET A 69 2.90 -4.21 -6.17
N PHE A 70 1.61 -4.09 -5.84
CA PHE A 70 1.16 -3.43 -4.62
C PHE A 70 1.70 -4.13 -3.37
N TRP A 71 1.48 -5.45 -3.26
CA TRP A 71 1.89 -6.24 -2.09
C TRP A 71 3.40 -6.32 -1.93
N TRP A 72 4.13 -6.38 -3.04
CA TRP A 72 5.59 -6.36 -3.01
C TRP A 72 6.13 -5.06 -2.43
N THR A 73 5.56 -3.93 -2.86
CA THR A 73 5.92 -2.60 -2.33
C THR A 73 5.64 -2.51 -0.83
N LEU A 74 4.48 -3.01 -0.39
CA LEU A 74 4.07 -2.95 1.02
C LEU A 74 4.91 -3.87 1.92
N ALA A 75 5.12 -5.12 1.50
CA ALA A 75 5.85 -6.11 2.27
C ALA A 75 7.36 -5.82 2.28
N GLY A 76 7.90 -5.32 1.17
CA GLY A 76 9.33 -5.05 1.00
C GLY A 76 10.21 -6.27 1.30
N PRO A 77 9.99 -7.45 0.65
CA PRO A 77 10.70 -8.68 0.99
C PRO A 77 12.21 -8.61 0.70
N VAL A 78 12.64 -7.69 -0.17
CA VAL A 78 14.04 -7.47 -0.51
C VAL A 78 14.60 -6.28 0.29
N ARG A 79 15.52 -6.58 1.21
CA ARG A 79 16.24 -5.55 1.99
C ARG A 79 16.95 -4.57 1.05
N GLY A 80 16.69 -3.27 1.23
CA GLY A 80 17.38 -2.18 0.51
C GLY A 80 16.66 -1.62 -0.72
N LEU A 81 15.59 -2.25 -1.21
CA LEU A 81 14.72 -1.66 -2.24
C LEU A 81 13.61 -0.86 -1.57
N HIS A 82 13.76 0.47 -1.53
CA HIS A 82 12.78 1.45 -1.01
C HIS A 82 12.20 1.11 0.38
N PRO A 83 12.99 1.18 1.47
CA PRO A 83 12.48 0.92 2.81
C PRO A 83 11.42 1.97 3.20
N LEU A 84 10.17 1.54 3.29
CA LEU A 84 9.09 2.35 3.85
C LEU A 84 9.06 2.18 5.37
N GLY A 85 9.07 3.31 6.09
CA GLY A 85 8.78 3.33 7.53
C GLY A 85 7.35 2.90 7.82
N THR A 86 7.09 2.42 9.05
CA THR A 86 5.80 1.84 9.45
C THR A 86 4.63 2.80 9.20
N GLY A 87 4.78 4.09 9.51
CA GLY A 87 3.76 5.11 9.23
C GLY A 87 3.47 5.31 7.73
N TRP A 88 4.50 5.28 6.87
CA TRP A 88 4.30 5.38 5.42
C TRP A 88 3.59 4.15 4.84
N ARG A 89 3.84 2.95 5.39
CA ARG A 89 3.11 1.73 4.99
C ARG A 89 1.63 1.82 5.36
N LEU A 90 1.30 2.35 6.54
CA LEU A 90 -0.09 2.59 6.94
C LEU A 90 -0.79 3.57 6.01
N PHE A 91 -0.13 4.70 5.71
CA PHE A 91 -0.65 5.66 4.74
C PHE A 91 -0.87 5.01 3.37
N TYR A 92 0.08 4.20 2.92
CA TYR A 92 0.01 3.51 1.63
C TYR A 92 -1.17 2.54 1.55
N ILE A 93 -1.42 1.74 2.60
CA ILE A 93 -2.61 0.87 2.67
C ILE A 93 -3.88 1.72 2.67
N PHE A 94 -3.96 2.73 3.55
CA PHE A 94 -5.14 3.58 3.67
C PHE A 94 -5.50 4.27 2.34
N PHE A 95 -4.50 4.88 1.69
CA PHE A 95 -4.66 5.56 0.42
C PHE A 95 -5.11 4.61 -0.70
N THR A 96 -4.69 3.34 -0.65
CA THR A 96 -5.10 2.33 -1.63
C THR A 96 -6.48 1.75 -1.32
N GLY A 97 -6.78 1.51 -0.05
CA GLY A 97 -8.06 0.97 0.40
C GLY A 97 -9.22 1.93 0.16
N PHE A 98 -9.02 3.23 0.38
CA PHE A 98 -10.12 4.20 0.27
C PHE A 98 -10.80 4.24 -1.13
N PRO A 99 -10.07 4.31 -2.27
CA PRO A 99 -10.68 4.17 -3.60
C PRO A 99 -11.33 2.80 -3.85
N MET A 100 -10.82 1.73 -3.24
CA MET A 100 -11.39 0.39 -3.38
C MET A 100 -12.71 0.26 -2.61
N MET A 101 -12.79 0.84 -1.42
CA MET A 101 -14.02 0.97 -0.64
C MET A 101 -15.08 1.74 -1.43
N ILE A 102 -14.71 2.86 -2.07
CA ILE A 102 -15.64 3.63 -2.93
C ILE A 102 -16.15 2.77 -4.09
N LEU A 103 -15.25 2.05 -4.77
CA LEU A 103 -15.63 1.17 -5.88
C LEU A 103 -16.63 0.10 -5.42
N ALA A 104 -16.34 -0.59 -4.32
CA ALA A 104 -17.24 -1.59 -3.76
C ALA A 104 -18.60 -1.00 -3.36
N PHE A 105 -18.59 0.15 -2.68
CA PHE A 105 -19.81 0.85 -2.30
C PHE A 105 -20.63 1.24 -3.53
N ALA A 106 -20.01 1.73 -4.60
CA ALA A 106 -20.70 2.07 -5.84
C ALA A 106 -21.42 0.86 -6.45
N LEU A 107 -20.80 -0.31 -6.47
CA LEU A 107 -21.42 -1.54 -7.00
C LEU A 107 -22.62 -2.00 -6.15
N VAL A 108 -22.52 -1.88 -4.82
CA VAL A 108 -23.59 -2.28 -3.88
C VAL A 108 -24.74 -1.27 -3.86
N ALA A 109 -24.43 0.03 -3.88
CA ALA A 109 -25.41 1.10 -3.70
C ALA A 109 -26.18 1.45 -4.98
N THR A 110 -25.81 0.90 -6.14
CA THR A 110 -26.47 1.25 -7.40
C THR A 110 -27.90 0.67 -7.48
N PRO A 111 -28.92 1.50 -7.78
CA PRO A 111 -30.32 1.09 -7.84
C PRO A 111 -30.74 0.43 -9.17
N SER A 112 -29.81 0.25 -10.09
CA SER A 112 -29.99 -0.45 -11.37
C SER A 112 -28.90 -1.49 -11.59
N VAL A 113 -29.12 -2.40 -12.53
CA VAL A 113 -28.06 -3.28 -13.03
C VAL A 113 -27.06 -2.41 -13.81
N LEU A 114 -25.79 -2.49 -13.47
CA LEU A 114 -24.69 -1.78 -14.13
C LEU A 114 -24.14 -2.55 -15.32
N TYR A 115 -24.26 -3.88 -15.30
CA TYR A 115 -23.64 -4.77 -16.28
C TYR A 115 -24.73 -5.53 -17.04
N ASP A 116 -24.83 -5.30 -18.35
CA ASP A 116 -25.87 -5.90 -19.18
C ASP A 116 -25.78 -7.44 -19.18
N TYR A 117 -24.58 -7.97 -18.94
CA TYR A 117 -24.36 -9.40 -18.78
C TYR A 117 -25.29 -10.05 -17.75
N TYR A 118 -25.52 -9.39 -16.60
CA TYR A 118 -26.37 -9.94 -15.54
C TYR A 118 -27.85 -10.02 -15.94
N GLU A 119 -28.32 -9.13 -16.82
CA GLU A 119 -29.70 -9.20 -17.32
C GLU A 119 -29.91 -10.37 -18.30
N GLN A 120 -28.86 -10.76 -19.01
CA GLN A 120 -28.89 -11.78 -20.05
C GLN A 120 -28.74 -13.21 -19.50
N GLN A 121 -28.34 -13.37 -18.23
CA GLN A 121 -28.16 -14.68 -17.62
C GLN A 121 -29.47 -15.26 -17.05
N PRO A 122 -29.64 -16.60 -17.07
CA PRO A 122 -30.75 -17.26 -16.39
C PRO A 122 -30.75 -16.93 -14.89
N ARG A 123 -31.93 -16.61 -14.35
CA ARG A 123 -32.08 -16.31 -12.91
C ARG A 123 -31.94 -17.59 -12.09
N LEU A 124 -30.75 -17.80 -11.52
CA LEU A 124 -30.51 -18.89 -10.57
C LEU A 124 -31.20 -18.57 -9.24
N TRP A 125 -31.90 -19.56 -8.67
CA TRP A 125 -32.56 -19.47 -7.35
C TRP A 125 -33.57 -18.32 -7.17
N GLY A 126 -34.10 -17.76 -8.26
CA GLY A 126 -35.04 -16.63 -8.21
C GLY A 126 -34.40 -15.29 -7.82
N ILE A 127 -33.07 -15.21 -7.76
CA ILE A 127 -32.33 -13.99 -7.46
C ILE A 127 -32.44 -13.04 -8.66
N SER A 128 -32.71 -11.76 -8.40
CA SER A 128 -32.76 -10.74 -9.46
C SER A 128 -31.33 -10.39 -9.91
N ALA A 129 -31.16 -9.99 -11.18
CA ALA A 129 -29.86 -9.54 -11.72
C ALA A 129 -29.22 -8.43 -10.86
N GLN A 130 -30.05 -7.52 -10.36
CA GLN A 130 -29.61 -6.46 -9.46
C GLN A 130 -29.10 -7.02 -8.12
N THR A 131 -29.85 -7.92 -7.50
CA THR A 131 -29.46 -8.52 -6.22
C THR A 131 -28.16 -9.31 -6.38
N ASP A 132 -28.00 -10.04 -7.47
CA ASP A 132 -26.78 -10.82 -7.75
C ASP A 132 -25.56 -9.89 -7.93
N GLN A 133 -25.70 -8.79 -8.67
CA GLN A 133 -24.66 -7.77 -8.77
C GLN A 133 -24.30 -7.16 -7.40
N GLN A 134 -25.29 -6.83 -6.58
CA GLN A 134 -25.07 -6.25 -5.25
C GLN A 134 -24.33 -7.24 -4.33
N ILE A 135 -24.67 -8.52 -4.38
CA ILE A 135 -23.95 -9.58 -3.68
C ILE A 135 -22.51 -9.67 -4.18
N GLY A 136 -22.31 -9.65 -5.50
CA GLY A 136 -20.97 -9.64 -6.11
C GLY A 136 -20.12 -8.45 -5.64
N GLY A 137 -20.69 -7.24 -5.66
CA GLY A 137 -20.03 -6.03 -5.16
C GLY A 137 -19.71 -6.11 -3.66
N ALA A 138 -20.63 -6.65 -2.85
CA ALA A 138 -20.43 -6.81 -1.42
C ALA A 138 -19.34 -7.84 -1.08
N LEU A 139 -19.31 -8.97 -1.80
CA LEU A 139 -18.27 -9.99 -1.64
C LEU A 139 -16.91 -9.44 -2.05
N MET A 140 -16.82 -8.79 -3.20
CA MET A 140 -15.60 -8.15 -3.68
C MET A 140 -15.07 -7.13 -2.67
N GLY A 141 -15.93 -6.22 -2.21
CA GLY A 141 -15.57 -5.19 -1.24
C GLY A 141 -15.11 -5.77 0.09
N THR A 142 -15.91 -6.69 0.66
CA THR A 142 -15.61 -7.27 1.98
C THR A 142 -14.31 -8.05 1.97
N LEU A 143 -14.09 -8.90 0.96
CA LEU A 143 -12.85 -9.67 0.84
C LEU A 143 -11.64 -8.74 0.60
N GLY A 144 -11.81 -7.70 -0.22
CA GLY A 144 -10.78 -6.69 -0.46
C GLY A 144 -10.37 -5.96 0.83
N GLU A 145 -11.36 -5.44 1.56
CA GLU A 145 -11.13 -4.70 2.81
C GLU A 145 -10.51 -5.58 3.89
N LEU A 146 -10.97 -6.84 4.05
CA LEU A 146 -10.35 -7.77 5.00
C LEU A 146 -8.86 -8.00 4.69
N THR A 147 -8.51 -8.10 3.40
CA THR A 147 -7.13 -8.29 2.96
C THR A 147 -6.25 -7.08 3.33
N MET A 148 -6.78 -5.86 3.27
CA MET A 148 -6.06 -4.63 3.67
C MET A 148 -6.07 -4.40 5.18
N PHE A 149 -7.16 -4.75 5.85
CA PHE A 149 -7.39 -4.47 7.27
C PHE A 149 -6.44 -5.25 8.19
N ILE A 150 -6.15 -6.51 7.85
CA ILE A 150 -5.22 -7.36 8.62
C ILE A 150 -3.81 -6.72 8.70
N PRO A 151 -3.10 -6.47 7.58
CA PRO A 151 -1.77 -5.87 7.62
C PRO A 151 -1.80 -4.44 8.16
N PHE A 152 -2.88 -3.68 7.92
CA PHE A 152 -3.05 -2.36 8.53
C PHE A 152 -3.03 -2.46 10.05
N THR A 153 -3.82 -3.36 10.63
CA THR A 153 -3.91 -3.56 12.08
C THR A 153 -2.56 -3.99 12.66
N LEU A 154 -1.87 -4.93 12.02
CA LEU A 154 -0.54 -5.39 12.46
C LEU A 154 0.51 -4.27 12.41
N LEU A 155 0.50 -3.46 11.36
CA LEU A 155 1.41 -2.32 11.23
C LEU A 155 1.06 -1.19 12.19
N PHE A 156 -0.21 -1.00 12.51
CA PHE A 156 -0.67 -0.01 13.47
C PHE A 156 -0.20 -0.36 14.88
N MET A 157 -0.43 -1.61 15.31
CA MET A 157 0.10 -2.12 16.58
C MET A 157 1.63 -1.99 16.66
N ARG A 158 2.32 -2.29 15.55
CA ARG A 158 3.76 -2.10 15.48
C ARG A 158 4.17 -0.63 15.61
N LEU A 159 3.46 0.29 14.96
CA LEU A 159 3.76 1.71 15.02
C LEU A 159 3.62 2.22 16.46
N THR A 160 2.55 1.85 17.15
CA THR A 160 2.31 2.28 18.55
C THR A 160 3.39 1.74 19.47
N SER A 161 3.80 0.48 19.32
CA SER A 161 4.91 -0.08 20.12
C SER A 161 6.24 0.62 19.83
N GLU A 162 6.54 0.93 18.56
CA GLU A 162 7.75 1.69 18.20
C GLU A 162 7.74 3.12 18.77
N GLU A 163 6.57 3.73 18.96
CA GLU A 163 6.43 5.06 19.57
C GLU A 163 6.61 5.01 21.10
N GLU A 164 6.07 3.99 21.77
CA GLU A 164 6.29 3.73 23.20
C GLU A 164 7.77 3.52 23.50
N GLU A 165 8.45 2.64 22.76
CA GLU A 165 9.90 2.40 22.94
C GLU A 165 10.75 3.66 22.75
N ARG A 166 10.39 4.51 21.78
CA ARG A 166 11.08 5.80 21.56
C ARG A 166 10.84 6.78 22.69
N ALA A 167 9.63 6.80 23.26
CA ALA A 167 9.30 7.65 24.40
C ALA A 167 10.08 7.22 25.64
N ASP A 168 10.14 5.92 25.93
CA ASP A 168 10.91 5.36 27.05
C ASP A 168 12.41 5.67 26.93
N GLN A 169 12.98 5.49 25.74
CA GLN A 169 14.38 5.84 25.47
C GLN A 169 14.67 7.34 25.64
N ALA A 170 13.71 8.21 25.30
CA ALA A 170 13.86 9.65 25.49
C ALA A 170 13.80 10.06 26.97
N ILE A 171 13.10 9.30 27.81
CA ILE A 171 13.07 9.48 29.27
C ILE A 171 14.37 8.98 29.91
N GLU A 172 14.91 7.85 29.43
CA GLU A 172 16.14 7.25 29.98
C GLU A 172 17.42 8.02 29.59
N GLN A 173 17.43 8.71 28.44
CA GLN A 173 18.55 9.53 28.04
C GLN A 173 18.64 10.83 28.86
N PRO A 174 19.71 11.05 29.64
CA PRO A 174 19.88 12.30 30.36
C PRO A 174 19.95 13.47 29.36
N PRO A 175 19.45 14.68 29.73
CA PRO A 175 19.45 15.82 28.83
C PRO A 175 20.85 16.04 28.28
N PRO A 176 20.99 16.44 26.99
CA PRO A 176 22.29 16.65 26.38
C PRO A 176 23.11 17.55 27.30
N SER A 177 24.28 17.05 27.72
CA SER A 177 25.15 17.80 28.62
C SER A 177 25.37 19.17 28.00
N VAL A 178 24.84 20.22 28.63
CA VAL A 178 25.10 21.61 28.23
C VAL A 178 26.61 21.69 28.02
N PRO A 179 27.09 22.09 26.83
CA PRO A 179 28.52 22.23 26.61
C PRO A 179 29.03 23.11 27.74
N ARG A 180 29.84 22.50 28.61
CA ARG A 180 30.46 23.20 29.72
C ARG A 180 31.55 24.05 29.08
N ASN A 181 31.16 25.13 28.39
CA ASN A 181 32.05 26.23 28.11
C ASN A 181 32.35 26.83 29.49
N GLY A 182 33.32 26.21 30.16
CA GLY A 182 33.79 26.57 31.48
C GLY A 182 34.61 27.85 31.47
N ALA A 183 34.26 28.81 30.61
CA ALA A 183 34.68 30.18 30.80
C ALA A 183 33.62 30.82 31.69
N THR A 184 33.92 30.93 32.99
CA THR A 184 33.14 31.84 33.83
C THR A 184 33.30 33.26 33.26
N PRO A 185 32.36 34.18 33.51
CA PRO A 185 32.51 35.59 33.11
C PRO A 185 33.82 36.22 33.60
N GLU A 186 34.42 35.64 34.63
CA GLU A 186 35.72 35.98 35.20
C GLU A 186 36.89 35.63 34.26
N ASP A 187 36.85 34.46 33.60
CA ASP A 187 37.87 34.04 32.62
C ASP A 187 37.87 34.93 31.37
N ALA A 188 36.70 35.46 30.99
CA ALA A 188 36.59 36.42 29.90
C ALA A 188 37.17 37.79 30.26
N ARG A 189 36.99 38.26 31.51
CA ARG A 189 37.56 39.52 32.01
C ARG A 189 39.09 39.46 32.13
N ALA A 190 39.61 38.38 32.71
CA ALA A 190 41.05 38.15 32.84
C ALA A 190 41.79 37.95 31.51
N ARG A 191 41.07 37.66 30.42
CA ARG A 191 41.64 37.62 29.05
C ARG A 191 41.66 39.01 28.40
N SER A 192 40.70 39.89 28.74
CA SER A 192 40.70 41.28 28.23
C SER A 192 41.79 42.15 28.87
N GLU A 193 42.09 41.92 30.15
CA GLU A 193 43.12 42.68 30.88
C GLU A 193 44.56 42.30 30.53
N ARG A 194 44.76 41.16 29.85
CA ARG A 194 46.09 40.72 29.36
C ARG A 194 46.46 41.27 27.98
N HIS A 195 45.54 41.96 27.32
CA HIS A 195 45.73 42.54 25.97
C HIS A 195 45.73 44.07 25.97
N VAL A 196 45.88 44.70 27.14
CA VAL A 196 46.14 46.13 27.34
C VAL A 196 47.52 46.28 27.95
#